data_AF-A0A519ZEH8-F1
#
_entry.id   AF-A0A519ZEH8-F1
#
_cell.length_a   1.000
_cell.length_b   1.000
_cell.length_c   1.000
_cell.angle_alpha   90.00
_cell.angle_beta   90.00
_cell.angle_gamma   90.00
#
_symmetry.space_group_name_H-M   'P 1'
#
loop_
_entity.id
_entity.type
_entity.pdbx_description
1 polymer ?
#
loop_
_entity_poly.entity_id
_entity_poly.type
_entity_poly.pdbx_seq_one_letter_code
_entity_poly.pdbx_strand_id
1 'polypeptide(L)'
;MPQPLERQLFSFGKIGFGPQYERFRVENDQIGSVIRDSIGAGLENRRFGIRNSDFNANTYLGALVYLDFGAQSSPKDPRIGIQWHNEAQYNFQLNNEKLTYGRLSSEIKAYLTPNFPFRITYAGRIGVQHNIGDYRFYQANTLGGTTNLRGYRRTRFAGRSSLYANFEARLHLFKFNAYLFPGTFGIMGLADAGRVYSDVDTRKGIS
;
A
#
# COMPACT_ATOMS: atom_id res chain seq x y z
N MET A 1 4.74 -18.98 8.10
CA MET A 1 4.47 -18.58 6.70
C MET A 1 5.44 -19.35 5.81
N PRO A 2 4.99 -20.09 4.79
CA PRO A 2 5.92 -20.62 3.78
C PRO A 2 6.58 -19.43 3.07
N GLN A 3 7.90 -19.49 2.88
CA GLN A 3 8.60 -18.44 2.15
C GLN A 3 8.31 -18.57 0.65
N PRO A 4 8.01 -17.47 -0.06
CA PRO A 4 7.85 -17.51 -1.51
C PRO A 4 9.16 -17.91 -2.16
N LEU A 5 9.08 -18.64 -3.28
CA LEU A 5 10.26 -18.95 -4.09
C LEU A 5 10.71 -17.67 -4.78
N GLU A 6 11.98 -17.33 -4.61
CA GLU A 6 12.58 -16.12 -5.14
C GLU A 6 13.67 -16.48 -6.14
N ARG A 7 13.67 -15.80 -7.30
CA ARG A 7 14.74 -15.93 -8.29
C ARG A 7 15.21 -14.55 -8.72
N GLN A 8 16.53 -14.34 -8.67
CA GLN A 8 17.16 -13.19 -9.31
C GLN A 8 17.14 -13.42 -10.82
N LEU A 9 16.52 -12.51 -11.57
CA LEU A 9 16.52 -12.54 -13.03
C LEU A 9 17.76 -11.79 -13.57
N PHE A 10 18.08 -10.65 -12.94
CA PHE A 10 19.24 -9.80 -13.23
C PHE A 10 19.76 -9.16 -11.93
N SER A 11 20.92 -8.50 -11.96
CA SER A 11 21.46 -7.78 -10.78
C SER A 11 20.54 -6.68 -10.23
N PHE A 12 19.62 -6.19 -11.07
CA PHE A 12 18.64 -5.15 -10.76
C PHE A 12 17.18 -5.65 -10.85
N GLY A 13 16.97 -6.96 -10.99
CA GLY A 13 15.65 -7.54 -11.28
C GLY A 13 15.41 -8.83 -10.49
N LYS A 14 14.36 -8.83 -9.67
CA LYS A 14 13.97 -9.95 -8.81
C LYS A 14 12.51 -10.30 -9.08
N ILE A 15 12.25 -11.59 -9.26
CA ILE A 15 10.89 -12.14 -9.30
C ILE A 15 10.72 -13.09 -8.12
N GLY A 16 9.54 -13.08 -7.52
CA GLY A 16 9.16 -14.14 -6.60
C GLY A 16 7.74 -14.59 -6.85
N PHE A 17 7.48 -15.85 -6.56
CA PHE A 17 6.14 -16.40 -6.57
C PHE A 17 5.98 -17.41 -5.43
N GLY A 18 4.79 -17.52 -4.87
CA GLY A 18 4.54 -18.49 -3.81
C GLY A 18 3.08 -18.61 -3.42
N PRO A 19 2.74 -19.69 -2.71
CA PRO A 19 1.44 -19.81 -2.08
C PRO A 19 1.31 -18.77 -0.94
N GLN A 20 0.09 -18.31 -0.71
CA GLN A 20 -0.25 -17.47 0.43
C GLN A 20 -1.43 -18.05 1.19
N TYR A 21 -1.44 -17.84 2.50
CA TYR A 21 -2.50 -18.26 3.40
C TYR A 21 -2.84 -17.09 4.31
N GLU A 22 -4.11 -16.71 4.34
CA GLU A 22 -4.60 -15.62 5.18
C GLU A 22 -5.77 -16.10 6.03
N ARG A 23 -5.83 -15.65 7.28
CA ARG A 23 -6.98 -15.88 8.15
C ARG A 23 -7.36 -14.57 8.84
N PHE A 24 -8.59 -14.14 8.60
CA PHE A 24 -9.15 -12.93 9.19
C PHE A 24 -10.19 -13.30 10.23
N ARG A 25 -10.13 -12.62 11.38
CA ARG A 25 -11.18 -12.61 12.39
C ARG A 25 -11.40 -11.16 12.76
N VAL A 26 -12.55 -10.63 12.38
CA VAL A 26 -12.92 -9.23 12.65
C VAL A 26 -13.85 -9.21 13.84
N GLU A 27 -13.51 -8.42 14.85
CA GLU A 27 -14.34 -8.22 16.03
C GLU A 27 -15.43 -7.18 15.75
N ASN A 28 -16.63 -7.40 16.30
CA ASN A 28 -17.80 -6.56 16.06
C ASN A 28 -18.13 -5.60 17.22
N ASP A 29 -17.37 -5.66 18.31
CA ASP A 29 -17.56 -4.89 19.55
C ASP A 29 -17.26 -3.39 19.36
N GLN A 30 -16.30 -3.05 18.50
CA GLN A 30 -15.84 -1.68 18.24
C GLN A 30 -15.99 -1.22 16.79
N ILE A 31 -17.00 -1.72 16.07
CA ILE A 31 -17.28 -1.24 14.71
C ILE A 31 -17.97 0.13 14.73
N GLY A 32 -17.49 1.04 13.87
CA GLY A 32 -18.09 2.34 13.66
C GLY A 32 -19.48 2.25 13.01
N SER A 33 -20.28 3.32 13.14
CA SER A 33 -21.66 3.38 12.62
C SER A 33 -21.76 3.01 11.14
N VAL A 34 -20.82 3.46 10.30
CA VAL A 34 -20.83 3.16 8.86
C VAL A 34 -20.84 1.65 8.56
N ILE A 35 -20.01 0.86 9.26
CA ILE A 35 -19.97 -0.60 9.05
C ILE A 35 -21.22 -1.25 9.67
N ARG A 36 -21.63 -0.78 10.85
CA ARG A 36 -22.82 -1.28 11.56
C ARG A 36 -24.11 -1.09 10.75
N ASP A 37 -24.28 0.08 10.15
CA ASP A 37 -25.45 0.43 9.33
C ASP A 37 -25.44 -0.31 7.99
N SER A 38 -24.26 -0.73 7.53
CA SER A 38 -24.07 -1.49 6.29
C SER A 38 -24.41 -2.98 6.39
N ILE A 39 -24.68 -3.48 7.60
CA ILE A 39 -25.08 -4.87 7.89
C ILE A 39 -26.40 -4.97 8.68
N GLY A 40 -27.06 -3.84 8.92
CA GLY A 40 -28.29 -3.76 9.71
C GLY A 40 -29.56 -4.11 8.92
N ALA A 41 -30.61 -4.54 9.63
CA ALA A 41 -31.94 -4.81 9.09
C ALA A 41 -32.00 -5.80 7.91
N GLY A 42 -31.10 -6.79 7.88
CA GLY A 42 -31.05 -7.81 6.83
C GLY A 42 -30.45 -7.33 5.49
N LEU A 43 -29.89 -6.12 5.47
CA LEU A 43 -29.18 -5.56 4.33
C LEU A 43 -27.67 -5.83 4.47
N GLU A 44 -27.00 -6.08 3.34
CA GLU A 44 -25.54 -6.18 3.27
C GLU A 44 -25.01 -5.23 2.20
N ASN A 45 -24.08 -4.36 2.58
CA ASN A 45 -23.44 -3.43 1.64
C ASN A 45 -22.28 -4.08 0.88
N ARG A 46 -22.62 -5.10 0.08
CA ARG A 46 -21.65 -5.89 -0.72
C ARG A 46 -20.86 -5.03 -1.71
N ARG A 47 -21.39 -3.88 -2.11
CA ARG A 47 -20.72 -2.91 -2.99
C ARG A 47 -19.47 -2.29 -2.37
N PHE A 48 -19.39 -2.24 -1.04
CA PHE A 48 -18.17 -1.85 -0.31
C PHE A 48 -17.43 -3.06 0.29
N GLY A 49 -17.81 -4.28 -0.11
CA GLY A 49 -17.27 -5.52 0.43
C GLY A 49 -17.70 -5.81 1.86
N ILE A 50 -18.79 -5.20 2.36
CA ILE A 50 -19.27 -5.43 3.73
C ILE A 50 -20.36 -6.50 3.70
N ARG A 51 -20.22 -7.54 4.53
CA ARG A 51 -21.08 -8.72 4.61
C ARG A 51 -21.25 -9.15 6.06
N ASN A 52 -22.34 -9.84 6.40
CA ASN A 52 -22.50 -10.39 7.75
C ASN A 52 -21.42 -11.44 8.07
N SER A 53 -20.97 -12.19 7.06
CA SER A 53 -19.92 -13.20 7.23
C SER A 53 -18.53 -12.62 7.53
N ASP A 54 -18.34 -11.30 7.45
CA ASP A 54 -17.04 -10.66 7.72
C ASP A 54 -16.57 -10.82 9.16
N PHE A 55 -17.52 -10.94 10.10
CA PHE A 55 -17.26 -11.13 11.53
C PHE A 55 -17.05 -12.59 11.93
N ASN A 56 -17.27 -13.52 10.99
CA ASN A 56 -16.83 -14.90 11.17
C ASN A 56 -15.33 -15.01 10.89
N ALA A 57 -14.71 -16.10 11.36
CA ALA A 57 -13.37 -16.42 10.90
C ALA A 57 -13.42 -16.72 9.39
N ASN A 58 -12.71 -15.96 8.57
CA ASN A 58 -12.62 -16.13 7.13
C ASN A 58 -11.19 -16.58 6.76
N THR A 59 -11.07 -17.72 6.08
CA THR A 59 -9.78 -18.32 5.71
C THR A 59 -9.61 -18.31 4.21
N TYR A 60 -8.44 -17.92 3.74
CA TYR A 60 -8.09 -17.83 2.33
C TYR A 60 -6.81 -18.59 2.03
N LEU A 61 -6.78 -19.19 0.85
CA LEU A 61 -5.59 -19.75 0.24
C LEU A 61 -5.44 -19.12 -1.14
N GLY A 62 -4.22 -18.79 -1.52
CA GLY A 62 -3.97 -18.14 -2.79
C GLY A 62 -2.55 -18.31 -3.28
N ALA A 63 -2.24 -17.55 -4.32
CA ALA A 63 -0.90 -17.37 -4.84
C ALA A 63 -0.58 -15.89 -4.95
N LEU A 64 0.69 -15.56 -4.79
CA LEU A 64 1.25 -14.23 -4.96
C LEU A 64 2.42 -14.30 -5.92
N VAL A 65 2.54 -13.30 -6.78
CA VAL A 65 3.68 -13.06 -7.65
C VAL A 65 4.11 -11.62 -7.46
N TYR A 66 5.41 -11.36 -7.34
CA TYR A 66 5.95 -10.02 -7.31
C TYR A 66 7.14 -9.88 -8.25
N LEU A 67 7.33 -8.65 -8.73
CA LEU A 67 8.42 -8.23 -9.60
C LEU A 67 9.02 -6.94 -9.05
N ASP A 68 10.30 -6.99 -8.72
CA ASP A 68 11.09 -5.85 -8.29
C ASP A 68 12.14 -5.54 -9.35
N PHE A 69 12.11 -4.31 -9.87
CA PHE A 69 13.11 -3.80 -10.79
C PHE A 69 13.68 -2.50 -10.27
N GLY A 70 15.00 -2.34 -10.39
CA GLY A 70 15.63 -1.06 -10.14
C GLY A 70 16.95 -1.16 -9.44
N ALA A 71 17.57 0.01 -9.32
CA ALA A 71 18.85 0.18 -8.67
C ALA A 71 18.82 1.49 -7.90
N GLN A 72 19.36 1.45 -6.68
CA GLN A 72 19.52 2.63 -5.86
C GLN A 72 20.88 2.62 -5.19
N SER A 73 21.43 3.82 -5.02
CA SER A 73 22.76 4.06 -4.45
C SER A 73 22.99 3.44 -3.06
N SER A 74 21.95 3.34 -2.22
CA SER A 74 22.02 2.75 -0.88
C SER A 74 20.64 2.23 -0.45
N PRO A 75 20.55 1.13 0.32
CA PRO A 75 19.29 0.69 0.94
C PRO A 75 18.72 1.68 1.96
N LYS A 76 19.59 2.45 2.63
CA LYS A 76 19.24 3.44 3.65
C LYS A 76 19.68 4.83 3.18
N ASP A 77 18.78 5.79 3.21
CA ASP A 77 18.96 7.14 2.64
C ASP A 77 19.45 7.12 1.17
N PRO A 78 18.65 6.58 0.23
CA PRO A 78 19.03 6.58 -1.18
C PRO A 78 19.09 8.02 -1.71
N ARG A 79 20.12 8.31 -2.48
CA ARG A 79 20.37 9.65 -3.07
C ARG A 79 20.03 9.71 -4.54
N ILE A 80 20.39 8.65 -5.24
CA ILE A 80 20.11 8.46 -6.65
C ILE A 80 19.61 7.03 -6.82
N GLY A 81 18.56 6.87 -7.62
CA GLY A 81 18.05 5.55 -7.97
C GLY A 81 16.59 5.56 -8.38
N ILE A 82 16.16 4.43 -8.93
CA ILE A 82 14.76 4.13 -9.20
C ILE A 82 14.47 2.72 -8.75
N GLN A 83 13.29 2.50 -8.18
CA GLN A 83 12.78 1.19 -7.83
C GLN A 83 11.32 1.09 -8.26
N TRP A 84 10.97 0.00 -8.92
CA TRP A 84 9.63 -0.32 -9.37
C TRP A 84 9.25 -1.69 -8.82
N HIS A 85 8.26 -1.70 -7.93
CA HIS A 85 7.72 -2.89 -7.31
C HIS A 85 6.32 -3.16 -7.85
N ASN A 86 6.08 -4.37 -8.32
CA ASN A 86 4.78 -4.84 -8.79
C ASN A 86 4.41 -6.10 -8.04
N GLU A 87 3.15 -6.22 -7.66
CA GLU A 87 2.63 -7.39 -6.97
C GLU A 87 1.25 -7.74 -7.52
N ALA A 88 1.03 -9.03 -7.74
CA ALA A 88 -0.24 -9.59 -8.11
C ALA A 88 -0.57 -10.75 -7.16
N GLN A 89 -1.76 -10.72 -6.59
CA GLN A 89 -2.28 -11.78 -5.75
C GLN A 89 -3.63 -12.28 -6.27
N TYR A 90 -3.88 -13.56 -6.06
CA TYR A 90 -5.16 -14.20 -6.30
C TYR A 90 -5.48 -15.16 -5.17
N ASN A 91 -6.67 -15.01 -4.57
CA ASN A 91 -7.03 -15.63 -3.31
C ASN A 91 -8.44 -16.22 -3.38
N PHE A 92 -8.58 -17.43 -2.83
CA PHE A 92 -9.83 -18.17 -2.73
C PHE A 92 -10.18 -18.39 -1.27
N GLN A 93 -11.41 -18.07 -0.91
CA GLN A 93 -11.91 -18.32 0.42
C GLN A 93 -12.24 -19.81 0.60
N LEU A 94 -11.61 -20.43 1.60
CA LEU A 94 -11.79 -21.85 1.91
C LEU A 94 -13.06 -22.15 2.70
N ASN A 95 -13.70 -21.16 3.31
CA ASN A 95 -14.90 -21.31 4.13
C ASN A 95 -15.97 -20.26 3.80
N ASN A 96 -17.10 -20.30 4.52
CA ASN A 96 -18.23 -19.38 4.37
C ASN A 96 -18.66 -19.21 2.90
N GLU A 97 -18.67 -17.98 2.40
CA GLU A 97 -19.21 -17.61 1.09
C GLU A 97 -18.34 -17.99 -0.12
N LYS A 98 -17.17 -18.60 0.08
CA LYS A 98 -16.29 -19.05 -1.01
C LYS A 98 -15.89 -17.93 -1.99
N LEU A 99 -15.71 -16.71 -1.47
CA LEU A 99 -15.32 -15.55 -2.28
C LEU A 99 -13.97 -15.77 -2.97
N THR A 100 -13.84 -15.22 -4.17
CA THR A 100 -12.58 -15.17 -4.90
C THR A 100 -12.23 -13.73 -5.19
N TYR A 101 -11.02 -13.32 -4.83
CA TYR A 101 -10.55 -11.96 -5.07
C TYR A 101 -9.09 -11.95 -5.51
N GLY A 102 -8.76 -10.98 -6.37
CA GLY A 102 -7.40 -10.64 -6.72
C GLY A 102 -7.06 -9.22 -6.29
N ARG A 103 -5.76 -8.93 -6.23
CA ARG A 103 -5.28 -7.56 -6.06
C ARG A 103 -4.02 -7.36 -6.87
N LEU A 104 -3.97 -6.24 -7.57
CA LEU A 104 -2.82 -5.76 -8.31
C LEU A 104 -2.28 -4.52 -7.62
N SER A 105 -0.96 -4.43 -7.48
CA SER A 105 -0.26 -3.30 -6.90
C SER A 105 0.94 -2.95 -7.77
N SER A 106 1.16 -1.67 -8.02
CA SER A 106 2.34 -1.16 -8.69
C SER A 106 2.83 0.10 -7.99
N GLU A 107 4.13 0.18 -7.74
CA GLU A 107 4.75 1.25 -6.96
C GLU A 107 6.11 1.63 -7.53
N ILE A 108 6.28 2.89 -7.87
CA ILE A 108 7.55 3.44 -8.34
C ILE A 108 8.09 4.41 -7.29
N LYS A 109 9.37 4.29 -6.98
CA LYS A 109 10.16 5.23 -6.16
C LYS A 109 11.32 5.74 -6.99
N ALA A 110 11.56 7.04 -6.96
CA ALA A 110 12.70 7.67 -7.61
C ALA A 110 13.40 8.61 -6.64
N TYR A 111 14.73 8.65 -6.71
CA TYR A 111 15.60 9.49 -5.89
C TYR A 111 16.56 10.25 -6.79
N LEU A 112 16.73 11.54 -6.51
CA LEU A 112 17.67 12.40 -7.21
C LEU A 112 18.31 13.39 -6.23
N THR A 113 19.64 13.36 -6.15
CA THR A 113 20.46 14.39 -5.50
C THR A 113 21.26 15.11 -6.59
N PRO A 114 20.83 16.29 -7.05
CA PRO A 114 21.58 17.07 -8.02
C PRO A 114 22.94 17.51 -7.46
N ASN A 115 23.89 17.80 -8.34
CA ASN A 115 25.20 18.31 -7.97
C ASN A 115 25.13 19.84 -7.75
N PHE A 116 24.67 20.25 -6.57
CA PHE A 116 24.62 21.66 -6.15
C PHE A 116 25.66 21.94 -5.05
N PRO A 117 26.01 23.22 -4.79
CA PRO A 117 26.89 23.60 -3.69
C PRO A 117 26.37 23.19 -2.30
N PHE A 118 25.07 22.92 -2.18
CA PHE A 118 24.42 22.35 -1.02
C PHE A 118 23.80 20.99 -1.37
N ARG A 119 23.65 20.13 -0.37
CA ARG A 119 23.05 18.81 -0.59
C ARG A 119 21.54 18.85 -0.40
N ILE A 120 20.81 18.68 -1.51
CA ILE A 120 19.37 18.42 -1.50
C ILE A 120 19.07 17.09 -2.20
N THR A 121 18.26 16.25 -1.56
CA THR A 121 17.78 15.00 -2.15
C THR A 121 16.27 15.08 -2.35
N TYR A 122 15.83 14.86 -3.58
CA TYR A 122 14.42 14.70 -3.91
C TYR A 122 14.06 13.22 -3.94
N ALA A 123 12.94 12.86 -3.34
CA ALA A 123 12.37 11.52 -3.38
C ALA A 123 10.91 11.62 -3.82
N GLY A 124 10.56 10.90 -4.88
CA GLY A 124 9.20 10.77 -5.37
C GLY A 124 8.75 9.32 -5.24
N ARG A 125 7.49 9.11 -4.85
CA ARG A 125 6.85 7.80 -4.85
C ARG A 125 5.46 7.91 -5.44
N ILE A 126 5.11 7.01 -6.34
CA ILE A 126 3.76 6.88 -6.90
C ILE A 126 3.34 5.43 -6.73
N GLY A 127 2.14 5.20 -6.21
CA GLY A 127 1.60 3.85 -6.06
C GLY A 127 0.14 3.74 -6.45
N VAL A 128 -0.20 2.65 -7.11
CA VAL A 128 -1.57 2.30 -7.51
C VAL A 128 -1.89 0.89 -7.04
N GLN A 129 -3.12 0.68 -6.58
CA GLN A 129 -3.63 -0.62 -6.17
C GLN A 129 -5.05 -0.80 -6.67
N HIS A 130 -5.41 -2.02 -7.08
CA HIS A 130 -6.75 -2.36 -7.56
C HIS A 130 -7.15 -3.78 -7.15
N ASN A 131 -8.34 -3.93 -6.56
CA ASN A 131 -8.93 -5.22 -6.21
C ASN A 131 -9.86 -5.71 -7.32
N ILE A 132 -9.71 -6.98 -7.70
CA ILE A 132 -10.50 -7.69 -8.72
C ILE A 132 -11.39 -8.72 -8.01
N GLY A 133 -12.63 -8.90 -8.48
CA GLY A 133 -13.56 -9.87 -7.90
C GLY A 133 -14.16 -9.43 -6.57
N ASP A 134 -14.59 -10.41 -5.77
CA ASP A 134 -15.34 -10.20 -4.53
C ASP A 134 -14.39 -10.12 -3.32
N TYR A 135 -13.98 -8.90 -2.99
CA TYR A 135 -13.16 -8.62 -1.81
C TYR A 135 -14.03 -8.18 -0.62
N ARG A 136 -13.53 -8.37 0.60
CA ARG A 136 -14.17 -7.88 1.83
C ARG A 136 -13.65 -6.50 2.23
N PHE A 137 -14.40 -5.73 3.02
CA PHE A 137 -14.03 -4.34 3.34
C PHE A 137 -12.65 -4.21 3.99
N TYR A 138 -12.22 -5.19 4.79
CA TYR A 138 -10.91 -5.22 5.41
C TYR A 138 -9.77 -5.57 4.43
N GLN A 139 -10.10 -6.03 3.23
CA GLN A 139 -9.18 -6.24 2.10
C GLN A 139 -9.15 -5.03 1.15
N ALA A 140 -9.94 -3.98 1.41
CA ALA A 140 -9.96 -2.78 0.60
C ALA A 140 -8.57 -2.12 0.53
N ASN A 141 -8.30 -1.42 -0.58
CA ASN A 141 -7.11 -0.61 -0.72
C ASN A 141 -7.28 0.67 0.09
N THR A 142 -6.31 1.01 0.94
CA THR A 142 -6.44 2.09 1.93
C THR A 142 -5.37 3.16 1.82
N LEU A 143 -5.76 4.40 2.08
CA LEU A 143 -4.86 5.55 2.22
C LEU A 143 -4.93 6.14 3.63
N GLY A 144 -3.78 6.57 4.15
CA GLY A 144 -3.62 7.24 5.43
C GLY A 144 -2.46 6.69 6.27
N GLY A 145 -2.20 7.31 7.42
CA GLY A 145 -1.10 6.94 8.30
C GLY A 145 0.25 7.47 7.81
N THR A 146 1.32 6.73 8.06
CA THR A 146 2.70 7.20 7.77
C THR A 146 3.28 6.67 6.47
N THR A 147 2.56 5.78 5.77
CA THR A 147 3.12 4.98 4.67
C THR A 147 2.81 5.51 3.28
N ASN A 148 1.62 6.06 3.04
CA ASN A 148 1.19 6.50 1.71
C ASN A 148 0.50 7.88 1.68
N LEU A 149 -0.02 8.38 2.81
CA LEU A 149 -0.70 9.66 2.89
C LEU A 149 -0.53 10.25 4.31
N ARG A 150 0.61 10.91 4.54
CA ARG A 150 1.00 11.47 5.84
C ARG A 150 0.06 12.61 6.24
N GLY A 151 -0.14 12.77 7.55
CA GLY A 151 -1.08 13.75 8.11
C GLY A 151 -2.53 13.26 8.23
N TYR A 152 -2.84 12.07 7.72
CA TYR A 152 -4.16 11.44 7.87
C TYR A 152 -4.12 10.26 8.85
N ARG A 153 -5.25 9.97 9.50
CA ARG A 153 -5.40 8.76 10.33
C ARG A 153 -5.11 7.51 9.49
N ARG A 154 -4.55 6.46 10.11
CA ARG A 154 -4.34 5.17 9.46
C ARG A 154 -5.68 4.64 8.89
N THR A 155 -5.61 4.06 7.69
CA THR A 155 -6.76 3.49 6.96
C THR A 155 -7.96 4.46 6.89
N ARG A 156 -7.70 5.76 6.72
CA ARG A 156 -8.76 6.79 6.73
C ARG A 156 -9.66 6.69 5.51
N PHE A 157 -9.09 6.34 4.36
CA PHE A 157 -9.81 6.16 3.11
C PHE A 157 -9.68 4.71 2.66
N ALA A 158 -10.75 4.14 2.12
CA ALA A 158 -10.80 2.75 1.67
C ALA A 158 -11.62 2.64 0.39
N GLY A 159 -11.17 1.80 -0.56
CA GLY A 159 -11.88 1.56 -1.81
C GLY A 159 -11.37 0.36 -2.58
N ARG A 160 -12.02 0.05 -3.71
CA ARG A 160 -11.57 -0.99 -4.64
C ARG A 160 -10.24 -0.62 -5.28
N SER A 161 -10.07 0.65 -5.65
CA SER A 161 -8.82 1.16 -6.20
C SER A 161 -8.25 2.27 -5.34
N SER A 162 -6.93 2.42 -5.33
CA SER A 162 -6.27 3.59 -4.74
C SER A 162 -5.12 4.06 -5.62
N LEU A 163 -4.90 5.36 -5.64
CA LEU A 163 -3.75 6.01 -6.26
C LEU A 163 -3.20 7.01 -5.26
N TYR A 164 -1.88 7.03 -5.08
CA TYR A 164 -1.23 8.04 -4.26
C TYR A 164 0.11 8.46 -4.87
N ALA A 165 0.53 9.67 -4.51
CA ALA A 165 1.83 10.24 -4.82
C ALA A 165 2.39 10.90 -3.56
N ASN A 166 3.65 10.62 -3.26
CA ASN A 166 4.42 11.26 -2.20
C ASN A 166 5.63 11.95 -2.80
N PHE A 167 5.88 13.16 -2.36
CA PHE A 167 7.08 13.91 -2.67
C PHE A 167 7.77 14.32 -1.38
N GLU A 168 9.10 14.27 -1.41
CA GLU A 168 9.95 14.62 -0.29
C GLU A 168 11.20 15.32 -0.79
N ALA A 169 11.56 16.42 -0.13
CA ALA A 169 12.80 17.15 -0.37
C ALA A 169 13.59 17.23 0.94
N ARG A 170 14.80 16.68 0.95
CA ARG A 170 15.70 16.63 2.11
C ARG A 170 16.90 17.55 1.89
N LEU A 171 16.89 18.72 2.53
CA LEU A 171 18.01 19.63 2.54
C LEU A 171 18.92 19.31 3.73
N HIS A 172 20.18 18.98 3.47
CA HIS A 172 21.17 18.74 4.51
C HIS A 172 21.96 20.02 4.75
N LEU A 173 21.92 20.54 5.98
CA LEU A 173 22.52 21.84 6.32
C LEU A 173 23.95 21.69 6.82
N PHE A 174 24.18 20.83 7.82
CA PHE A 174 25.51 20.58 8.35
C PHE A 174 25.62 19.20 8.98
N LYS A 175 26.83 18.64 8.91
CA LYS A 175 27.18 17.40 9.62
C LYS A 175 27.74 17.77 10.99
N PHE A 176 27.38 17.02 12.01
CA PHE A 176 27.97 17.16 13.32
C PHE A 176 28.58 15.81 13.74
N ASN A 177 29.72 15.86 14.41
CA ASN A 177 30.40 14.69 14.94
C ASN A 177 30.41 14.80 16.46
N ALA A 178 29.36 14.32 17.11
CA ALA A 178 29.34 14.17 18.57
C ALA A 178 30.04 12.86 18.95
N TYR A 179 30.76 12.85 20.07
CA TYR A 179 31.62 11.73 20.51
C TYR A 179 30.93 10.35 20.50
N LEU A 180 29.60 10.31 20.65
CA LEU A 180 28.82 9.08 20.63
C LEU A 180 27.99 8.86 19.35
N PHE A 181 27.70 9.91 18.56
CA PHE A 181 26.81 9.81 17.39
C PHE A 181 27.15 10.84 16.30
N PRO A 182 27.85 10.43 15.21
CA PRO A 182 27.92 11.24 14.01
C PRO A 182 26.54 11.34 13.34
N GLY A 183 26.12 12.55 12.97
CA GLY A 183 24.80 12.81 12.42
C GLY A 183 24.78 13.93 11.38
N THR A 184 23.65 14.07 10.69
CA THR A 184 23.42 15.20 9.78
C THR A 184 22.15 15.92 10.20
N PHE A 185 22.26 17.24 10.35
CA PHE A 185 21.11 18.11 10.59
C PHE A 185 20.61 18.67 9.25
N GLY A 186 19.29 18.75 9.10
CA GLY A 186 18.66 19.16 7.86
C GLY A 186 17.19 19.51 8.02
N ILE A 187 16.61 20.00 6.92
CA ILE A 187 15.19 20.33 6.79
C ILE A 187 14.56 19.37 5.79
N MET A 188 13.34 18.93 6.07
CA MET A 188 12.58 18.05 5.19
C MET A 188 11.22 18.65 4.86
N GLY A 189 10.93 18.78 3.57
CA GLY A 189 9.62 19.17 3.05
C GLY A 189 8.89 17.96 2.49
N LEU A 190 7.61 17.81 2.80
CA LEU A 190 6.77 16.68 2.41
C LEU A 190 5.51 17.18 1.70
N ALA A 191 5.12 16.52 0.61
CA ALA A 191 3.84 16.76 -0.05
C ALA A 191 3.22 15.42 -0.48
N ASP A 192 2.02 15.14 0.01
CA ASP A 192 1.33 13.88 -0.23
C ASP A 192 -0.06 14.13 -0.81
N ALA A 193 -0.43 13.36 -1.83
CA ALA A 193 -1.75 13.39 -2.43
C ALA A 193 -2.21 11.96 -2.74
N GLY A 194 -3.52 11.71 -2.66
CA GLY A 194 -4.05 10.41 -3.02
C GLY A 194 -5.57 10.37 -3.06
N ARG A 195 -6.09 9.36 -3.75
CA ARG A 195 -7.52 9.11 -3.92
C ARG A 195 -7.82 7.63 -3.87
N VAL A 196 -8.95 7.28 -3.29
CA VAL A 196 -9.56 5.95 -3.39
C VAL A 196 -10.78 6.02 -4.32
N TYR A 197 -11.07 4.91 -4.98
CA TYR A 197 -12.21 4.74 -5.87
C TYR A 197 -13.00 3.52 -5.42
N SER A 198 -14.31 3.64 -5.38
CA SER A 198 -15.24 2.56 -5.04
C SER A 198 -16.16 2.27 -6.22
N ASP A 199 -16.83 1.11 -6.20
CA ASP A 199 -17.74 0.70 -7.28
C ASP A 199 -18.97 1.61 -7.42
N VAL A 200 -19.23 2.45 -6.42
CA VAL A 200 -20.33 3.42 -6.40
C VAL A 200 -19.87 4.87 -6.55
N ASP A 201 -18.58 5.08 -6.88
CA ASP A 201 -18.07 6.43 -7.14
C ASP A 201 -18.75 6.97 -8.42
N THR A 202 -19.83 7.74 -8.22
CA THR A 202 -20.53 8.38 -9.32
C THR A 202 -19.63 9.46 -9.87
N ARG A 203 -19.28 9.37 -11.16
CA ARG A 203 -18.52 10.39 -11.88
C ARG A 203 -19.30 11.72 -11.80
N LYS A 204 -19.08 12.53 -10.77
CA LYS A 204 -19.45 13.94 -10.76
C LYS A 204 -18.22 14.73 -11.18
N GLY A 205 -17.95 14.70 -12.47
CA GLY A 205 -16.99 15.56 -13.17
C GLY A 205 -17.71 16.20 -14.34
N ILE A 206 -17.50 17.51 -14.48
CA ILE A 206 -18.26 18.49 -15.27
C ILE A 206 -18.49 17.99 -16.71
N SER A 207 -19.77 18.02 -17.12
CA SER A 207 -20.23 17.82 -18.49
C SER A 207 -19.72 18.88 -19.45
#